data_AF-A0A7I9VIZ6-F1
#
_entry.id   AF-A0A7I9VIZ6-F1
#
_cell.length_a   1.000
_cell.length_b   1.000
_cell.length_c   1.000
_cell.angle_alpha   90.00
_cell.angle_beta   90.00
_cell.angle_gamma   90.00
#
_symmetry.space_group_name_H-M   'P 1'
#
loop_
_entity.id
_entity.type
_entity.pdbx_description
1 polymer ?
#
loop_
_entity_poly.entity_id
_entity_poly.type
_entity_poly.pdbx_seq_one_letter_code
_entity_poly.pdbx_strand_id
1 'polypeptide(L)'
;MKHGVLALGLLCGACGGSEPKVVVGTGASPFTGVDAYAVASEVSGAALSADGSASAAFTGRSIEVVVSTAPGACARIGARTYKASTTTVAILVMNGAPVPISPGAYGVGNPRSGDPTPFAAVTSYTSDAACAGGTPRVSVSGAVTFSAIDAGEVSGSLDVVLDDGTRVTGSFGAPVCNAAEQNLAGVTFACTP
;
A
#
# COMPACT_ATOMS: atom_id res chain seq x y z
N MET A 1 46.80 48.87 -9.46
CA MET A 1 46.12 48.46 -8.21
C MET A 1 44.72 49.06 -8.20
N LYS A 2 43.69 48.21 -8.36
CA LYS A 2 42.30 48.35 -7.88
C LYS A 2 41.51 47.18 -8.47
N HIS A 3 41.29 46.16 -7.65
CA HIS A 3 40.41 45.04 -7.96
C HIS A 3 38.99 45.44 -7.59
N GLY A 4 38.06 45.31 -8.54
CA GLY A 4 36.62 45.33 -8.29
C GLY A 4 36.04 44.03 -8.81
N VAL A 5 35.69 43.13 -7.89
CA VAL A 5 35.03 41.84 -8.15
C VAL A 5 33.63 41.94 -7.55
N LEU A 6 32.60 41.82 -8.38
CA LEU A 6 31.24 41.46 -7.97
C LEU A 6 30.40 41.16 -9.21
N ALA A 7 30.09 39.88 -9.43
CA ALA A 7 28.87 39.47 -10.12
C ALA A 7 28.54 38.00 -9.82
N LEU A 8 27.42 37.86 -9.13
CA LEU A 8 26.64 36.70 -8.74
C LEU A 8 26.15 35.91 -9.98
N GLY A 9 26.19 34.57 -9.96
CA GLY A 9 25.71 33.74 -11.07
C GLY A 9 25.24 32.36 -10.65
N LEU A 10 23.93 32.28 -10.35
CA LEU A 10 22.99 31.15 -10.36
C LEU A 10 23.51 29.70 -10.23
N LEU A 11 23.14 29.07 -9.11
CA LEU A 11 22.91 27.63 -9.05
C LEU A 11 21.65 27.26 -9.85
N CYS A 12 21.77 26.29 -10.76
CA CYS A 12 20.62 25.56 -11.31
C CYS A 12 20.81 24.07 -10.99
N GLY A 13 20.29 23.64 -9.85
CA GLY A 13 20.15 22.24 -9.50
C GLY A 13 18.94 21.65 -10.23
N ALA A 14 19.19 20.82 -11.24
CA ALA A 14 18.17 19.96 -11.83
C ALA A 14 18.23 18.58 -11.16
N CYS A 15 17.55 18.44 -10.02
CA CYS A 15 17.10 17.13 -9.57
C CYS A 15 15.84 16.81 -10.36
N GLY A 16 15.99 15.99 -11.41
CA GLY A 16 14.87 15.43 -12.14
C GLY A 16 14.09 14.47 -11.24
N GLY A 17 13.03 14.99 -10.61
CA GLY A 17 11.98 14.15 -10.05
C GLY A 17 11.20 13.56 -11.21
N SER A 18 11.37 12.26 -11.43
CA SER A 18 10.61 11.49 -12.42
C SER A 18 9.13 11.47 -12.01
N GLU A 19 8.33 12.37 -12.58
CA GLU A 19 6.87 12.25 -12.50
C GLU A 19 6.44 10.97 -13.26
N PRO A 20 5.64 10.07 -12.67
CA PRO A 20 5.21 8.85 -13.35
C PRO A 20 4.28 9.20 -14.52
N LYS A 21 4.76 8.94 -15.75
CA LYS A 21 4.05 9.16 -17.02
C LYS A 21 3.30 7.88 -17.42
N VAL A 22 1.99 7.97 -17.70
CA VAL A 22 1.12 6.82 -18.01
C VAL A 22 0.56 6.88 -19.44
N VAL A 23 0.56 5.72 -20.11
CA VAL A 23 0.03 5.44 -21.46
C VAL A 23 -1.24 4.59 -21.31
N VAL A 24 -2.29 4.84 -22.10
CA VAL A 24 -3.57 4.10 -22.03
C VAL A 24 -3.79 3.27 -23.30
N GLY A 25 -4.12 1.99 -23.12
CA GLY A 25 -4.61 1.08 -24.16
C GLY A 25 -5.28 -0.13 -23.52
N THR A 26 -6.28 -0.73 -24.19
CA THR A 26 -6.98 -1.95 -23.73
C THR A 26 -5.97 -3.08 -23.51
N GLY A 27 -5.72 -3.38 -22.24
CA GLY A 27 -4.51 -3.96 -21.67
C GLY A 27 -4.51 -3.58 -20.18
N ALA A 28 -3.66 -4.17 -19.35
CA ALA A 28 -3.66 -3.94 -17.89
C ALA A 28 -3.97 -2.48 -17.51
N SER A 29 -4.96 -2.24 -16.63
CA SER A 29 -5.25 -0.88 -16.17
C SER A 29 -4.06 -0.43 -15.32
N PRO A 30 -3.27 0.56 -15.78
CA PRO A 30 -2.18 1.07 -14.97
C PRO A 30 -2.82 1.67 -13.72
N PHE A 31 -2.39 1.17 -12.57
CA PHE A 31 -2.84 1.69 -11.31
C PHE A 31 -2.23 3.09 -11.10
N THR A 32 -3.06 4.12 -11.23
CA THR A 32 -2.68 5.54 -11.05
C THR A 32 -2.88 5.96 -9.60
N GLY A 33 -2.11 5.37 -8.68
CA GLY A 33 -2.00 5.91 -7.33
C GLY A 33 -1.37 7.30 -7.36
N VAL A 34 -1.97 8.27 -6.69
CA VAL A 34 -1.38 9.60 -6.48
C VAL A 34 -0.53 9.60 -5.21
N ASP A 35 -0.85 8.73 -4.25
CA ASP A 35 -0.16 8.67 -2.96
C ASP A 35 -0.29 7.30 -2.31
N ALA A 36 0.68 6.92 -1.48
CA ALA A 36 0.73 5.65 -0.79
C ALA A 36 1.20 5.81 0.66
N TYR A 37 0.87 4.84 1.52
CA TYR A 37 1.52 4.71 2.81
C TYR A 37 1.75 3.25 3.19
N ALA A 38 2.70 3.04 4.08
CA ALA A 38 3.00 1.73 4.65
C ALA A 38 2.85 1.71 6.17
N VAL A 39 2.44 0.56 6.69
CA VAL A 39 2.37 0.23 8.12
C VAL A 39 2.95 -1.16 8.31
N ALA A 40 3.93 -1.28 9.20
CA ALA A 40 4.45 -2.56 9.65
C ALA A 40 3.92 -2.86 11.05
N SER A 41 3.32 -4.03 11.24
CA SER A 41 2.65 -4.41 12.48
C SER A 41 2.97 -5.84 12.88
N GLU A 42 3.00 -6.09 14.19
CA GLU A 42 2.85 -7.44 14.72
C GLU A 42 1.37 -7.78 14.76
N VAL A 43 0.99 -8.92 14.16
CA VAL A 43 -0.41 -9.35 14.09
C VAL A 43 -0.54 -10.58 14.97
N SER A 44 -1.40 -10.48 15.98
CA SER A 44 -1.85 -11.61 16.78
C SER A 44 -3.33 -11.87 16.49
N GLY A 45 -3.69 -13.10 16.13
CA GLY A 45 -5.08 -13.46 15.87
C GLY A 45 -5.30 -14.96 15.82
N ALA A 46 -6.56 -15.39 15.73
CA ALA A 46 -6.87 -16.75 15.34
C ALA A 46 -6.83 -16.83 13.81
N ALA A 47 -5.99 -17.70 13.26
CA ALA A 47 -6.05 -17.96 11.82
C ALA A 47 -7.33 -18.75 11.53
N LEU A 48 -7.98 -18.52 10.39
CA LEU A 48 -9.10 -19.35 9.96
C LEU A 48 -8.54 -20.62 9.30
N SER A 49 -9.00 -21.79 9.72
CA SER A 49 -8.73 -23.05 9.02
C SER A 49 -9.56 -23.15 7.73
N ALA A 50 -9.23 -24.12 6.88
CA ALA A 50 -9.89 -24.32 5.60
C ALA A 50 -11.40 -24.58 5.70
N ASP A 51 -11.87 -25.05 6.85
CA ASP A 51 -13.30 -25.26 7.17
C ASP A 51 -13.97 -24.03 7.79
N GLY A 52 -13.26 -22.90 7.88
CA GLY A 52 -13.75 -21.66 8.48
C GLY A 52 -13.75 -21.64 10.01
N SER A 53 -13.25 -22.69 10.67
CA SER A 53 -13.10 -22.67 12.13
C SER A 53 -11.90 -21.83 12.57
N ALA A 54 -11.96 -21.30 13.80
CA ALA A 54 -10.83 -20.60 14.38
C ALA A 54 -9.73 -21.62 14.74
N SER A 55 -8.57 -21.49 14.12
CA SER A 55 -7.38 -22.28 14.44
C SER A 55 -6.59 -21.63 15.59
N ALA A 56 -5.48 -22.28 15.98
CA ALA A 56 -4.59 -21.78 17.02
C ALA A 56 -4.19 -20.32 16.77
N ALA A 57 -4.00 -19.58 17.87
CA ALA A 57 -3.50 -18.23 17.80
C ALA A 57 -2.14 -18.21 17.09
N PHE A 58 -1.99 -17.33 16.10
CA PHE A 58 -0.71 -17.07 15.46
C PHE A 58 -0.20 -15.70 15.89
N THR A 59 1.12 -15.56 15.94
CA THR A 59 1.82 -14.27 16.05
C THR A 59 2.68 -14.14 14.82
N GLY A 60 2.32 -13.20 13.95
CA GLY A 60 2.99 -12.96 12.69
C GLY A 60 3.44 -11.51 12.57
N ARG A 61 4.10 -11.22 11.45
CA ARG A 61 4.38 -9.85 11.02
C ARG A 61 3.63 -9.56 9.74
N SER A 62 3.11 -8.35 9.62
CA SER A 62 2.50 -7.85 8.40
C SER A 62 3.11 -6.54 7.95
N ILE A 63 3.08 -6.33 6.65
CA ILE A 63 3.27 -5.02 6.02
C ILE A 63 2.00 -4.75 5.22
N GLU A 64 1.31 -3.69 5.60
CA GLU A 64 0.21 -3.13 4.85
C GLU A 64 0.71 -1.93 4.07
N VAL A 65 0.49 -1.92 2.75
CA VAL A 65 0.72 -0.78 1.88
C VAL A 65 -0.63 -0.38 1.28
N VAL A 66 -1.04 0.85 1.51
CA VAL A 66 -2.28 1.38 0.95
C VAL A 66 -1.94 2.45 -0.05
N VAL A 67 -2.38 2.25 -1.28
CA VAL A 67 -2.19 3.21 -2.35
C VAL A 67 -3.53 3.74 -2.81
N SER A 68 -3.60 5.04 -3.05
CA SER A 68 -4.85 5.76 -3.24
C SER A 68 -4.75 6.78 -4.36
N THR A 69 -5.86 7.00 -5.07
CA THR A 69 -5.97 8.08 -6.07
C THR A 69 -6.09 9.47 -5.43
N ALA A 70 -6.23 9.55 -4.10
CA ALA A 70 -6.26 10.80 -3.35
C ALA A 70 -4.89 11.14 -2.74
N PRO A 71 -4.44 12.42 -2.80
CA PRO A 71 -3.16 12.87 -2.22
C PRO A 71 -3.24 13.14 -0.71
N GLY A 72 -2.12 12.97 0.00
CA GLY A 72 -1.99 13.20 1.44
C GLY A 72 -2.35 11.97 2.29
N ALA A 73 -1.98 10.76 1.88
CA ALA A 73 -2.37 9.52 2.51
C ALA A 73 -1.94 9.44 3.98
N CYS A 74 -0.69 9.80 4.30
CA CYS A 74 -0.23 9.90 5.70
C CYS A 74 -0.99 10.97 6.52
N ALA A 75 -1.31 12.12 5.91
CA ALA A 75 -2.07 13.15 6.60
C ALA A 75 -3.51 12.69 6.87
N ARG A 76 -4.14 11.99 5.91
CA ARG A 76 -5.50 11.46 6.03
C ARG A 76 -5.63 10.39 7.09
N ILE A 77 -4.66 9.47 7.18
CA ILE A 77 -4.71 8.44 8.22
C ILE A 77 -4.50 9.03 9.61
N GLY A 78 -3.56 9.98 9.75
CA GLY A 78 -3.37 10.72 11.01
C GLY A 78 -4.61 11.53 11.40
N ALA A 79 -5.27 12.16 10.42
CA ALA A 79 -6.50 12.92 10.64
C ALA A 79 -7.76 12.05 10.75
N ARG A 80 -7.66 10.73 10.52
CA ARG A 80 -8.80 9.79 10.48
C ARG A 80 -9.90 10.25 9.51
N THR A 81 -9.49 10.65 8.30
CA THR A 81 -10.41 11.12 7.25
C THR A 81 -10.35 10.25 6.00
N TYR A 82 -11.50 9.97 5.40
CA TYR A 82 -11.60 9.44 4.04
C TYR A 82 -11.80 10.57 3.05
N LYS A 83 -11.28 10.37 1.83
CA LYS A 83 -11.57 11.24 0.69
C LYS A 83 -12.68 10.61 -0.14
N ALA A 84 -13.66 11.42 -0.51
CA ALA A 84 -14.74 11.02 -1.41
C ALA A 84 -14.19 10.63 -2.79
N SER A 85 -14.94 9.83 -3.54
CA SER A 85 -14.65 9.48 -4.95
C SER A 85 -13.22 9.00 -5.18
N THR A 86 -12.72 8.17 -4.27
CA THR A 86 -11.33 7.73 -4.24
C THR A 86 -11.25 6.23 -4.46
N THR A 87 -10.37 5.80 -5.34
CA THR A 87 -10.01 4.38 -5.48
C THR A 87 -8.80 4.11 -4.60
N THR A 88 -8.88 3.02 -3.84
CA THR A 88 -7.83 2.57 -2.93
C THR A 88 -7.50 1.12 -3.25
N VAL A 89 -6.21 0.82 -3.32
CA VAL A 89 -5.66 -0.53 -3.37
C VAL A 89 -4.87 -0.76 -2.08
N ALA A 90 -5.38 -1.63 -1.24
CA ALA A 90 -4.70 -2.11 -0.04
C ALA A 90 -3.95 -3.39 -0.37
N ILE A 91 -2.67 -3.42 -0.07
CA ILE A 91 -1.75 -4.53 -0.26
C ILE A 91 -1.33 -4.98 1.13
N LEU A 92 -1.59 -6.24 1.45
CA LEU A 92 -1.24 -6.82 2.73
C LEU A 92 -0.34 -8.03 2.48
N VAL A 93 0.92 -7.93 2.91
CA VAL A 93 1.82 -9.09 2.98
C VAL A 93 1.87 -9.55 4.42
N MET A 94 1.65 -10.84 4.63
CA MET A 94 1.65 -11.46 5.96
C MET A 94 2.60 -12.64 5.99
N ASN A 95 3.29 -12.79 7.11
CA ASN A 95 4.02 -14.00 7.46
C ASN A 95 3.31 -14.69 8.63
N GLY A 96 2.92 -15.95 8.46
CA GLY A 96 2.28 -16.77 9.50
C GLY A 96 3.22 -17.14 10.65
N ALA A 97 4.52 -16.88 10.50
CA ALA A 97 5.55 -17.02 11.51
C ALA A 97 6.05 -15.64 12.00
N PRO A 98 6.68 -15.54 13.19
CA PRO A 98 7.26 -14.30 13.72
C PRO A 98 8.58 -13.93 13.02
N VAL A 99 8.65 -14.12 11.70
CA VAL A 99 9.81 -13.80 10.87
C VAL A 99 9.54 -12.47 10.16
N PRO A 100 10.48 -11.51 10.17
CA PRO A 100 10.33 -10.27 9.42
C PRO A 100 10.06 -10.52 7.93
N ILE A 101 9.19 -9.68 7.35
CA ILE A 101 8.98 -9.64 5.90
C ILE A 101 10.17 -8.90 5.28
N SER A 102 10.84 -9.53 4.31
CA SER A 102 12.01 -8.97 3.61
C SER A 102 11.63 -8.45 2.21
N PRO A 103 12.48 -7.70 1.50
CA PRO A 103 12.28 -7.51 0.07
C PRO A 103 12.18 -8.86 -0.66
N GLY A 104 11.33 -8.94 -1.69
CA GLY A 104 11.04 -10.19 -2.40
C GLY A 104 9.68 -10.21 -3.09
N ALA A 105 9.42 -11.30 -3.82
CA ALA A 105 8.14 -11.55 -4.49
C ALA A 105 7.24 -12.45 -3.62
N TYR A 106 5.98 -12.05 -3.51
CA TYR A 106 4.95 -12.65 -2.69
C TYR A 106 3.77 -13.04 -3.58
N GLY A 107 3.49 -14.34 -3.66
CA GLY A 107 2.34 -14.84 -4.40
C GLY A 107 1.03 -14.42 -3.72
N VAL A 108 0.02 -14.08 -4.52
CA VAL A 108 -1.33 -13.89 -4.02
C VAL A 108 -1.85 -15.22 -3.48
N GLY A 109 -2.35 -15.22 -2.26
CA GLY A 109 -2.87 -16.40 -1.60
C GLY A 109 -3.74 -16.08 -0.39
N ASN A 110 -4.34 -17.12 0.19
CA ASN A 110 -5.06 -17.00 1.45
C ASN A 110 -4.13 -17.37 2.61
N PRO A 111 -4.21 -16.67 3.75
CA PRO A 111 -3.52 -17.08 4.96
C PRO A 111 -3.86 -18.51 5.30
N ARG A 112 -2.83 -19.30 5.55
CA ARG A 112 -2.97 -20.63 6.15
C ARG A 112 -2.21 -20.61 7.46
N SER A 113 -2.90 -20.99 8.53
CA SER A 113 -2.28 -21.13 9.85
C SER A 113 -1.06 -22.06 9.75
N GLY A 114 0.07 -21.63 10.31
CA GLY A 114 1.30 -22.41 10.32
C GLY A 114 2.05 -22.50 8.98
N ASP A 115 1.59 -21.83 7.91
CA ASP A 115 2.37 -21.72 6.68
C ASP A 115 3.56 -20.78 6.94
N PRO A 116 4.81 -21.28 6.87
CA PRO A 116 5.99 -20.42 7.02
C PRO A 116 6.19 -19.50 5.80
N THR A 117 5.45 -19.73 4.72
CA THR A 117 5.58 -18.98 3.48
C THR A 117 4.75 -17.71 3.57
N PRO A 118 5.37 -16.52 3.49
CA PRO A 118 4.62 -15.28 3.43
C PRO A 118 3.83 -15.20 2.12
N PHE A 119 2.65 -14.59 2.19
CA PHE A 119 1.75 -14.42 1.05
C PHE A 119 1.25 -12.99 0.98
N ALA A 120 0.76 -12.59 -0.19
CA ALA A 120 0.12 -11.31 -0.42
C ALA A 120 -1.40 -11.47 -0.54
N ALA A 121 -2.13 -10.48 -0.04
CA ALA A 121 -3.54 -10.24 -0.33
C ALA A 121 -3.67 -8.80 -0.82
N VAL A 122 -4.37 -8.59 -1.93
CA VAL A 122 -4.64 -7.26 -2.46
C VAL A 122 -6.15 -7.05 -2.51
N THR A 123 -6.60 -5.93 -1.96
CA THR A 123 -8.01 -5.53 -2.00
C THR A 123 -8.11 -4.18 -2.70
N SER A 124 -9.04 -4.05 -3.65
CA SER A 124 -9.38 -2.79 -4.28
C SER A 124 -10.79 -2.38 -3.89
N TYR A 125 -10.99 -1.12 -3.54
CA TYR A 125 -12.33 -0.57 -3.35
C TYR A 125 -12.35 0.89 -3.81
N THR A 126 -13.54 1.35 -4.20
CA THR A 126 -13.76 2.75 -4.58
C THR A 126 -14.83 3.33 -3.67
N SER A 127 -14.55 4.49 -3.08
CA SER A 127 -15.51 5.24 -2.30
C SER A 127 -16.39 6.11 -3.20
N ASP A 128 -17.64 6.33 -2.80
CA ASP A 128 -18.54 7.26 -3.47
C ASP A 128 -18.38 8.71 -2.96
N ALA A 129 -19.28 9.60 -3.36
CA ALA A 129 -19.29 11.01 -2.94
C ALA A 129 -19.53 11.20 -1.43
N ALA A 130 -20.10 10.21 -0.74
CA ALA A 130 -20.35 10.20 0.71
C ALA A 130 -19.27 9.41 1.47
N CYS A 131 -18.17 9.06 0.80
CA CYS A 131 -17.13 8.15 1.30
C CYS A 131 -17.65 6.76 1.67
N ALA A 132 -18.84 6.36 1.21
CA ALA A 132 -19.30 5.00 1.39
C ALA A 132 -18.45 4.09 0.51
N GLY A 133 -17.85 3.07 1.12
CA GLY A 133 -17.06 2.08 0.38
C GLY A 133 -17.97 1.23 -0.50
N GLY A 134 -17.62 1.11 -1.78
CA GLY A 134 -18.19 0.08 -2.65
C GLY A 134 -17.80 -1.33 -2.20
N THR A 135 -18.39 -2.34 -2.82
CA THR A 135 -18.02 -3.74 -2.58
C THR A 135 -16.52 -3.93 -2.86
N PRO A 136 -15.72 -4.41 -1.88
CA PRO A 136 -14.32 -4.66 -2.10
C PRO A 136 -14.12 -5.79 -3.12
N ARG A 137 -13.13 -5.62 -3.99
CA ARG A 137 -12.63 -6.63 -4.91
C ARG A 137 -11.35 -7.22 -4.35
N VAL A 138 -11.22 -8.53 -4.37
CA VAL A 138 -10.10 -9.24 -3.73
C VAL A 138 -9.27 -9.96 -4.77
N SER A 139 -7.95 -9.95 -4.61
CA SER A 139 -7.03 -10.65 -5.50
C SER A 139 -7.20 -12.15 -5.39
N VAL A 140 -7.31 -12.82 -6.55
CA VAL A 140 -7.42 -14.29 -6.65
C VAL A 140 -6.16 -14.93 -7.23
N SER A 141 -5.31 -14.16 -7.93
CA SER A 141 -4.02 -14.64 -8.44
C SER A 141 -3.06 -13.48 -8.72
N GLY A 142 -1.79 -13.81 -9.00
CA GLY A 142 -0.73 -12.86 -9.30
C GLY A 142 0.29 -12.74 -8.17
N ALA A 143 1.02 -11.62 -8.14
CA ALA A 143 2.07 -11.38 -7.16
C ALA A 143 2.25 -9.90 -6.80
N VAL A 144 2.80 -9.69 -5.60
CA VAL A 144 3.31 -8.41 -5.11
C VAL A 144 4.81 -8.55 -4.94
N THR A 145 5.60 -7.60 -5.41
CA THR A 145 7.05 -7.58 -5.22
C THR A 145 7.45 -6.35 -4.43
N PHE A 146 8.03 -6.54 -3.25
CA PHE A 146 8.69 -5.47 -2.52
C PHE A 146 10.14 -5.35 -2.97
N SER A 147 10.50 -4.22 -3.56
CA SER A 147 11.88 -3.91 -3.97
C SER A 147 12.71 -3.36 -2.81
N ALA A 148 12.08 -2.63 -1.89
CA ALA A 148 12.72 -2.14 -0.67
C ALA A 148 11.70 -2.11 0.49
N ILE A 149 12.21 -2.39 1.69
CA ILE A 149 11.48 -2.29 2.95
C ILE A 149 12.47 -1.69 3.94
N ASP A 150 12.24 -0.45 4.34
CA ASP A 150 13.03 0.22 5.37
C ASP A 150 12.12 0.96 6.37
N ALA A 151 12.74 1.67 7.31
CA ALA A 151 12.01 2.35 8.38
C ALA A 151 11.24 3.60 7.91
N GLY A 152 11.57 4.15 6.74
CA GLY A 152 10.99 5.37 6.18
C GLY A 152 10.11 5.12 4.96
N GLU A 153 10.34 4.05 4.21
CA GLU A 153 9.62 3.75 2.96
C GLU A 153 9.50 2.24 2.70
N VAL A 154 8.40 1.85 2.07
CA VAL A 154 8.22 0.56 1.41
C VAL A 154 7.95 0.80 -0.06
N SER A 155 8.77 0.24 -0.94
CA SER A 155 8.60 0.37 -2.39
C SER A 155 8.45 -0.98 -3.07
N GLY A 156 7.74 -1.02 -4.19
CA GLY A 156 7.49 -2.26 -4.89
C GLY A 156 6.64 -2.15 -6.14
N SER A 157 6.13 -3.29 -6.57
CA SER A 157 5.20 -3.44 -7.67
C SER A 157 4.18 -4.53 -7.40
N LEU A 158 3.10 -4.53 -8.17
CA LEU A 158 2.08 -5.55 -8.12
C LEU A 158 1.60 -5.87 -9.53
N ASP A 159 1.21 -7.12 -9.73
CA ASP A 159 0.53 -7.62 -10.92
C ASP A 159 -0.43 -8.72 -10.46
N VAL A 160 -1.69 -8.35 -10.26
CA VAL A 160 -2.70 -9.21 -9.66
C VAL A 160 -3.99 -9.22 -10.47
N VAL A 161 -4.72 -10.31 -10.38
CA VAL A 161 -6.08 -10.44 -10.92
C VAL A 161 -7.06 -10.50 -9.76
N LEU A 162 -8.09 -9.69 -9.82
CA LEU A 162 -9.18 -9.64 -8.83
C LEU A 162 -10.27 -10.66 -9.16
N ASP A 163 -11.18 -10.87 -8.21
CA ASP A 163 -12.32 -11.79 -8.29
C ASP A 163 -13.29 -11.50 -9.43
N ASP A 164 -13.36 -10.26 -9.90
CA ASP A 164 -14.15 -9.87 -11.09
C ASP A 164 -13.36 -9.96 -12.41
N GLY A 165 -12.14 -10.49 -12.38
CA GLY A 165 -11.25 -10.61 -13.54
C GLY A 165 -10.45 -9.33 -13.86
N THR A 166 -10.66 -8.24 -13.12
CA THR A 166 -9.87 -7.01 -13.27
C THR A 166 -8.42 -7.30 -12.98
N ARG A 167 -7.52 -6.91 -13.89
CA ARG A 167 -6.08 -6.95 -13.65
C ARG A 167 -5.60 -5.59 -13.14
N VAL A 168 -4.96 -5.59 -11.97
CA VAL A 168 -4.31 -4.41 -11.39
C VAL A 168 -2.81 -4.59 -11.54
N THR A 169 -2.16 -3.64 -12.19
CA THR A 169 -0.70 -3.62 -12.33
C THR A 169 -0.16 -2.25 -11.97
N GLY A 170 0.96 -2.18 -11.27
CA GLY A 170 1.58 -0.90 -10.94
C GLY A 170 2.84 -1.02 -10.10
N SER A 171 3.46 0.12 -9.86
CA SER A 171 4.57 0.30 -8.93
C SER A 171 4.19 1.34 -7.88
N PHE A 172 4.75 1.23 -6.68
CA PHE A 172 4.49 2.15 -5.58
C PHE A 172 5.78 2.45 -4.82
N GLY A 173 5.84 3.65 -4.25
CA GLY A 173 6.73 4.04 -3.17
C GLY A 173 5.85 4.62 -2.07
N ALA A 174 5.89 4.02 -0.88
CA ALA A 174 4.96 4.28 0.19
C ALA A 174 5.72 4.68 1.46
N PRO A 175 5.72 5.97 1.86
CA PRO A 175 6.31 6.36 3.12
C PRO A 175 5.66 5.60 4.28
N VAL A 176 6.48 5.21 5.25
CA VAL A 176 5.99 4.65 6.51
C VAL A 176 5.41 5.81 7.33
N CYS A 177 4.08 5.84 7.47
CA CYS A 177 3.46 6.84 8.34
C CYS A 177 3.75 6.47 9.79
N ASN A 178 4.02 7.47 10.63
CA ASN A 178 4.31 7.24 12.04
C ASN A 178 3.08 6.60 12.73
N ALA A 179 3.16 5.29 12.98
CA ALA A 179 2.00 4.42 13.26
C ALA A 179 1.65 4.28 14.75
N ALA A 180 2.17 5.15 15.62
CA ALA A 180 1.91 5.09 17.07
C ALA A 180 0.41 5.22 17.44
N GLU A 181 -0.47 5.56 16.49
CA GLU A 181 -1.91 5.76 16.71
C GLU A 181 -2.83 4.92 15.79
N GLN A 182 -2.30 3.94 15.06
CA GLN A 182 -3.04 3.26 13.97
C GLN A 182 -3.73 1.94 14.35
N ASN A 183 -4.15 1.79 15.62
CA ASN A 183 -5.12 0.75 15.95
C ASN A 183 -6.50 1.19 15.43
N LEU A 184 -6.73 1.02 14.13
CA LEU A 184 -7.92 1.50 13.41
C LEU A 184 -9.18 0.70 13.72
N ALA A 185 -9.05 -0.41 14.46
CA ALA A 185 -10.18 -1.21 14.89
C ALA A 185 -11.13 -0.36 15.75
N GLY A 186 -12.35 -0.16 15.24
CA GLY A 186 -13.40 0.61 15.93
C GLY A 186 -13.30 2.13 15.78
N VAL A 187 -12.40 2.64 14.95
CA VAL A 187 -12.28 4.09 14.68
C VAL A 187 -13.22 4.49 13.55
N THR A 188 -14.09 5.47 13.80
CA THR A 188 -14.89 6.11 12.75
C THR A 188 -14.06 7.16 12.04
N PHE A 189 -14.03 7.11 10.71
CA PHE A 189 -13.37 8.09 9.86
C PHE A 189 -14.38 9.13 9.37
N ALA A 190 -14.00 10.40 9.38
CA ALA A 190 -14.82 11.46 8.80
C ALA A 190 -14.68 11.49 7.27
N CYS A 191 -15.78 11.74 6.56
CA CYS A 191 -15.72 11.95 5.11
C CYS A 191 -15.31 13.38 4.79
N THR A 192 -14.34 13.53 3.90
CA THR A 192 -13.94 14.82 3.32
C THR A 192 -14.26 14.81 1.82
N PRO A 193 -15.04 15.80 1.33
CA PRO A 193 -15.30 15.94 -0.10
C PRO A 193 -14.03 16.29 -0.84
#